data_AF-A0A924SI39-F1
#
_entry.id   AF-A0A924SI39-F1
#
_cell.length_a   1.000
_cell.length_b   1.000
_cell.length_c   1.000
_cell.angle_alpha   90.00
_cell.angle_beta   90.00
_cell.angle_gamma   90.00
#
_symmetry.space_group_name_H-M   'P 1'
#
loop_
_entity.id
_entity.type
_entity.pdbx_description
1 polymer ?
#
loop_
_entity_poly.entity_id
_entity_poly.type
_entity_poly.pdbx_seq_one_letter_code
_entity_poly.pdbx_strand_id
1 'polypeptide(L)'
;ESDDMSPMSVRSSLELLSAAYSVHPGFGEARIVEASTQCRPTLSNNLPCIRQLAPRVLQINALYRHGFLIAPAMLDAVMELMEKGHSALAREWNLAIETV
;
A
#
# COMPACT_ATOMS: atom_id res chain seq x y z
N GLU A 1 8.71 5.82 -8.41
CA GLU A 1 7.99 6.09 -7.15
C GLU A 1 8.86 7.00 -6.30
N SER A 2 8.24 7.75 -5.38
CA SER A 2 8.92 8.76 -4.56
C SER A 2 8.94 8.31 -3.10
N ASP A 3 10.07 8.55 -2.42
CA ASP A 3 10.22 8.39 -0.97
C ASP A 3 9.97 9.72 -0.23
N ASP A 4 9.37 10.69 -0.93
CA ASP A 4 9.10 12.04 -0.43
C ASP A 4 7.96 12.05 0.59
N MET A 5 8.35 12.20 1.85
CA MET A 5 7.46 12.35 3.01
C MET A 5 7.12 13.82 3.32
N SER A 6 7.45 14.76 2.42
CA SER A 6 7.21 16.18 2.65
C SER A 6 5.70 16.51 2.65
N PRO A 7 5.33 17.67 3.25
CA PRO A 7 3.99 18.20 3.12
C PRO A 7 3.61 18.46 1.65
N MET A 8 2.31 18.56 1.39
CA MET A 8 1.82 18.78 0.03
C MET A 8 2.43 20.02 -0.62
N SER A 9 2.98 19.83 -1.83
CA SER A 9 3.54 20.92 -2.62
C SER A 9 2.44 21.74 -3.31
N VAL A 10 2.74 23.01 -3.63
CA VAL A 10 1.85 23.87 -4.43
C VAL A 10 1.49 23.21 -5.75
N ARG A 11 2.46 22.55 -6.41
CA ARG A 11 2.23 21.86 -7.69
C ARG A 11 1.22 20.74 -7.53
N SER A 12 1.42 19.84 -6.58
CA SER A 12 0.53 18.70 -6.33
C SER A 12 -0.89 19.14 -5.97
N SER A 13 -1.02 20.21 -5.16
CA SER A 13 -2.31 20.83 -4.86
C SER A 13 -3.02 21.33 -6.13
N LEU A 14 -2.32 22.10 -6.98
CA LEU A 14 -2.89 22.64 -8.21
C LEU A 14 -3.33 21.54 -9.17
N GLU A 15 -2.51 20.50 -9.35
CA GLU A 15 -2.82 19.36 -10.22
C GLU A 15 -4.06 18.60 -9.73
N LEU A 16 -4.11 18.24 -8.44
CA LEU A 16 -5.24 17.51 -7.84
C LEU A 16 -6.54 18.32 -7.89
N LEU A 17 -6.50 19.59 -7.48
CA LEU A 17 -7.70 20.43 -7.39
C LEU A 17 -8.21 20.83 -8.79
N SER A 18 -7.32 21.05 -9.76
CA SER A 18 -7.72 21.29 -11.15
C SER A 18 -8.38 20.06 -11.76
N ALA A 19 -7.88 18.86 -11.45
CA ALA A 19 -8.52 17.61 -11.86
C ALA A 19 -9.92 17.45 -11.25
N ALA A 20 -10.08 17.74 -9.95
CA ALA A 20 -11.37 17.71 -9.29
C ALA A 20 -12.38 18.69 -9.93
N TYR A 21 -11.95 19.94 -10.20
CA TYR A 21 -12.79 20.93 -10.88
C TYR A 21 -13.20 20.50 -12.30
N SER A 22 -12.28 19.85 -13.03
CA SER A 22 -12.54 19.32 -14.36
C SER A 22 -13.59 18.19 -14.36
N VAL A 23 -13.68 17.42 -13.28
CA VAL A 23 -14.74 16.41 -13.09
C VAL A 23 -16.09 17.08 -12.85
N HIS A 24 -16.13 18.13 -12.02
CA HIS A 24 -17.37 18.86 -11.75
C HIS A 24 -17.11 20.31 -11.27
N PRO A 25 -17.64 21.34 -11.97
CA PRO A 25 -17.40 22.75 -11.62
C PRO A 25 -17.84 23.13 -10.20
N GLY A 26 -18.83 22.43 -9.64
CA GLY A 26 -19.28 22.64 -8.25
C GLY A 26 -18.21 22.41 -7.19
N PHE A 27 -17.08 21.77 -7.50
CA PHE A 27 -15.94 21.70 -6.58
C PHE A 27 -15.19 23.04 -6.42
N GLY A 28 -15.42 24.03 -7.29
CA GLY A 28 -14.76 25.35 -7.20
C GLY A 28 -15.08 26.13 -5.92
N GLU A 29 -16.25 25.91 -5.33
CA GLU A 29 -16.67 26.57 -4.08
C GLU A 29 -16.43 25.71 -2.83
N ALA A 30 -15.88 24.50 -2.99
CA ALA A 30 -15.61 23.60 -1.88
C ALA A 30 -14.55 24.17 -0.93
N ARG A 31 -14.63 23.78 0.34
CA ARG A 31 -13.63 24.13 1.36
C ARG A 31 -12.75 22.92 1.64
N ILE A 32 -11.43 23.12 1.62
CA ILE A 32 -10.47 22.09 2.00
C ILE A 32 -10.58 21.90 3.51
N VAL A 33 -10.95 20.68 3.94
CA VAL A 33 -11.03 20.31 5.36
C VAL A 33 -9.69 19.78 5.85
N GLU A 34 -9.06 18.92 5.05
CA GLU A 34 -7.77 18.30 5.36
C GLU A 34 -6.97 18.07 4.07
N ALA A 35 -5.66 18.03 4.23
CA ALA A 35 -4.66 17.83 3.20
C ALA A 35 -3.58 16.87 3.73
N SER A 36 -3.65 15.59 3.36
CA SER A 36 -2.77 14.54 3.90
C SER A 36 -1.83 13.99 2.81
N THR A 37 -0.57 13.76 3.16
CA THR A 37 0.44 13.13 2.28
C THR A 37 1.04 11.90 2.95
N GLN A 38 1.41 10.91 2.14
CA GLN A 38 2.05 9.69 2.63
C GLN A 38 2.76 8.96 1.48
N CYS A 39 3.85 8.26 1.81
CA CYS A 39 4.52 7.35 0.89
C CYS A 39 3.82 5.99 0.86
N ARG A 40 3.76 5.39 -0.32
CA ARG A 40 3.21 4.05 -0.49
C ARG A 40 4.36 3.05 -0.45
N PRO A 41 4.39 2.14 0.53
CA PRO A 41 5.46 1.17 0.58
C PRO A 41 5.36 0.21 -0.62
N THR A 42 6.47 0.04 -1.31
CA THR A 42 6.59 -0.84 -2.48
C THR A 42 7.97 -1.50 -2.51
N LEU A 43 8.06 -2.67 -3.14
CA LEU A 43 9.31 -3.29 -3.55
C LEU A 43 9.59 -2.94 -5.02
N SER A 44 10.79 -3.24 -5.51
CA SER A 44 11.17 -2.96 -6.91
C SER A 44 10.26 -3.60 -7.95
N ASN A 45 9.60 -4.72 -7.59
CA ASN A 45 8.64 -5.44 -8.44
C ASN A 45 7.17 -4.97 -8.25
N ASN A 46 6.90 -4.04 -7.33
CA ASN A 46 5.56 -3.59 -6.95
C ASN A 46 4.58 -4.69 -6.49
N LEU A 47 5.11 -5.83 -6.02
CA LEU A 47 4.32 -6.92 -5.48
C LEU A 47 4.45 -6.99 -3.95
N PRO A 48 3.38 -7.39 -3.25
CA PRO A 48 3.45 -7.64 -1.81
C PRO A 48 4.39 -8.80 -1.52
N CYS A 49 5.02 -8.77 -0.35
CA CYS A 49 5.95 -9.80 0.08
C CYS A 49 5.83 -10.05 1.58
N ILE A 50 5.93 -11.32 1.96
CA ILE A 50 6.09 -11.78 3.34
C ILE A 50 7.55 -12.23 3.52
N ARG A 51 8.23 -11.73 4.56
CA ARG A 51 9.62 -12.11 4.86
C ARG A 51 9.74 -12.63 6.28
N GLN A 52 10.27 -13.84 6.44
CA GLN A 52 10.68 -14.40 7.73
C GLN A 52 12.15 -14.02 7.96
N LEU A 53 12.40 -13.08 8.88
CA LEU A 53 13.76 -12.55 9.12
C LEU A 53 14.55 -13.32 10.18
N ALA A 54 13.84 -13.93 11.13
CA ALA A 54 14.40 -14.70 12.24
C ALA A 54 13.28 -15.55 12.87
N PRO A 55 13.59 -16.51 13.77
CA PRO A 55 12.55 -17.18 14.54
C PRO A 55 11.64 -16.17 15.24
N ARG A 56 10.33 -16.26 14.99
CA ARG A 56 9.28 -15.37 15.53
C ARG A 56 9.36 -13.90 15.07
N VAL A 57 10.05 -13.60 13.98
CA VAL A 57 10.08 -12.25 13.36
C VAL A 57 9.66 -12.34 11.90
N LEU A 58 8.48 -11.77 11.59
CA LEU A 58 7.90 -11.75 10.26
C LEU A 58 7.60 -10.30 9.83
N GLN A 59 7.88 -9.99 8.57
CA GLN A 59 7.58 -8.70 7.95
C GLN A 59 6.59 -8.89 6.80
N ILE A 60 5.65 -7.95 6.70
CA ILE A 60 4.70 -7.87 5.59
C ILE A 60 4.87 -6.47 5.01
N ASN A 61 5.13 -6.37 3.71
CA ASN A 61 5.32 -5.07 3.08
C ASN A 61 4.92 -5.06 1.59
N ALA A 62 5.04 -3.89 0.96
CA ALA A 62 4.84 -3.67 -0.48
C ALA A 62 3.42 -3.87 -1.00
N LEU A 63 2.44 -3.49 -0.17
CA LEU A 63 1.03 -3.50 -0.52
C LEU A 63 0.64 -2.40 -1.55
N TYR A 64 1.51 -1.39 -1.72
CA TYR A 64 1.42 -0.36 -2.75
C TYR A 64 0.03 0.29 -2.86
N ARG A 65 -0.45 0.58 -4.08
CA ARG A 65 -1.73 1.29 -4.36
C ARG A 65 -2.98 0.48 -4.00
N HIS A 66 -2.83 -0.80 -3.64
CA HIS A 66 -3.95 -1.72 -3.43
C HIS A 66 -4.05 -2.20 -1.99
N GLY A 67 -3.26 -1.65 -1.07
CA GLY A 67 -3.12 -2.19 0.27
C GLY A 67 -4.42 -2.32 1.05
N PHE A 68 -5.34 -1.36 0.89
CA PHE A 68 -6.66 -1.46 1.51
C PHE A 68 -7.47 -2.66 0.99
N LEU A 69 -7.38 -2.96 -0.30
CA LEU A 69 -8.15 -4.04 -0.94
C LEU A 69 -7.56 -5.42 -0.63
N ILE A 70 -6.22 -5.54 -0.63
CA ILE A 70 -5.54 -6.83 -0.50
C ILE A 70 -5.18 -7.20 0.94
N ALA A 71 -5.26 -6.25 1.89
CA ALA A 71 -4.86 -6.49 3.28
C ALA A 71 -5.55 -7.71 3.94
N PRO A 72 -6.87 -7.95 3.76
CA PRO A 72 -7.51 -9.13 4.35
C PRO A 72 -6.93 -10.45 3.81
N ALA A 73 -6.76 -10.55 2.49
CA ALA A 73 -6.17 -11.73 1.85
C ALA A 73 -4.71 -11.94 2.32
N MET A 74 -3.92 -10.85 2.39
CA MET A 74 -2.55 -10.91 2.94
C MET A 74 -2.53 -11.42 4.38
N LEU A 75 -3.48 -11.00 5.20
CA LEU A 75 -3.60 -11.46 6.58
C LEU A 75 -3.91 -12.97 6.64
N ASP A 76 -4.84 -13.46 5.82
CA ASP A 76 -5.20 -14.88 5.79
C ASP A 76 -3.98 -15.77 5.45
N ALA A 77 -3.19 -15.37 4.46
CA ALA A 77 -1.96 -16.07 4.08
C ALA A 77 -0.91 -16.07 5.20
N VAL A 78 -0.76 -14.94 5.91
CA VAL A 78 0.17 -14.81 7.04
C VAL A 78 -0.28 -15.67 8.23
N MET A 79 -1.57 -15.66 8.55
CA MET A 79 -2.10 -16.47 9.66
C MET A 79 -1.90 -17.96 9.37
N GLU A 80 -2.18 -18.41 8.15
CA GLU A 80 -1.94 -19.78 7.74
C GLU A 80 -0.46 -20.16 7.84
N LEU A 81 0.43 -19.27 7.38
CA LEU A 81 1.88 -19.45 7.47
C LEU A 81 2.33 -19.57 8.94
N MET A 82 1.80 -18.75 9.84
CA MET A 82 2.15 -18.76 11.27
C MET A 82 1.67 -20.04 11.97
N GLU A 83 0.49 -20.55 11.62
CA GLU A 83 -0.08 -21.74 12.24
C GLU A 83 0.55 -23.03 11.71
N LYS A 84 0.80 -23.12 10.40
CA LYS A 84 1.17 -24.37 9.72
C LYS A 84 2.64 -24.40 9.27
N GLY A 85 3.36 -23.29 9.37
CA GLY A 85 4.71 -23.13 8.83
C GLY A 85 4.77 -23.04 7.30
N HIS A 86 3.63 -23.06 6.61
CA HIS A 86 3.48 -22.89 5.16
C HIS A 86 2.09 -22.32 4.86
N SER A 87 1.90 -21.70 3.69
CA SER A 87 0.59 -21.22 3.25
C SER A 87 0.25 -21.71 1.85
N ALA A 88 -0.92 -22.35 1.71
CA ALA A 88 -1.49 -22.74 0.43
C ALA A 88 -2.03 -21.51 -0.32
N LEU A 89 -2.64 -20.57 0.41
CA LEU A 89 -3.12 -19.30 -0.15
C LEU A 89 -1.99 -18.50 -0.79
N ALA A 90 -0.84 -18.41 -0.11
CA ALA A 90 0.33 -17.74 -0.67
C ALA A 90 0.80 -18.40 -1.98
N ARG A 91 0.74 -19.73 -2.07
CA ARG A 91 1.09 -20.45 -3.30
C ARG A 91 0.07 -20.22 -4.42
N GLU A 92 -1.22 -20.26 -4.08
CA GLU A 92 -2.31 -20.04 -5.03
C GLU A 92 -2.22 -18.65 -5.67
N TRP A 93 -1.93 -17.63 -4.87
CA TRP A 93 -1.84 -16.24 -5.34
C TRP A 93 -0.45 -15.84 -5.83
N ASN A 94 0.48 -16.79 -5.91
CA ASN A 94 1.88 -16.55 -6.28
C ASN A 94 2.52 -15.42 -5.43
N LEU A 95 2.21 -15.40 -4.13
CA LEU A 95 2.73 -14.46 -3.16
C LEU A 95 4.13 -14.89 -2.71
N ALA A 96 5.08 -13.96 -2.77
CA ALA A 96 6.44 -14.21 -2.33
C ALA A 96 6.52 -14.40 -0.80
N ILE A 97 7.07 -15.53 -0.38
CA ILE A 97 7.50 -15.80 1.00
C ILE A 97 9.01 -16.00 0.99
N GLU A 98 9.74 -15.04 1.52
CA GLU A 98 11.20 -15.09 1.62
C GLU A 98 11.61 -15.51 3.03
N THR A 99 12.63 -16.36 3.14
CA THR A 99 13.28 -16.71 4.40
C THR A 99 14.72 -16.21 4.35
N VAL A 100 15.13 -15.44 5.35
CA VAL A 100 16.51 -14.94 5.50
C VAL A 100 17.30 -15.83 6.46
#